data_AF-A0A4T0C272-F1
#
_entry.id   AF-A0A4T0C272-F1
#
_cell.length_a   1.000
_cell.length_b   1.000
_cell.length_c   1.000
_cell.angle_alpha   90.00
_cell.angle_beta   90.00
_cell.angle_gamma   90.00
#
_symmetry.space_group_name_H-M   'P 1'
#
loop_
_entity.id
_entity.type
_entity.pdbx_description
1 polymer ?
#
loop_
_entity_poly.entity_id
_entity_poly.type
_entity_poly.pdbx_seq_one_letter_code
_entity_poly.pdbx_strand_id
1 'polypeptide(L)'
;VVGVREHATTSRCFINDDEVEDWIRLGTTVHSRDEVGLFAYPGQSNMTGRRLSPSWSARIRESSHGRTFTLLDAAALATTSPLDLSDPAASPDFVSVSFYKIFGFPNVGALIIRKAAGHLLQCRRYFGGGTIDMVIAVGGTSHVKRDSSLHDQLEDGTLPFLSIFALDIAIDVHARLFTSMARISSHTAFLASYLYDNLQHLHHENGSSLLRIYTDDASSYGNPTLQGATIAFNVYTSEGKLIPCQFIEKLADNEGIYIRSGSLCNPGGIATYLGYTPQDLKRAFALGNRCSKPLSDVDGNPTGVVRVSLGAMSTRQDVDTLVSFLVAKVSSIKGRDLVRSDDPILENLVGYDTVSLLEDGKLTNPTKHVVVERLAMKSPEELSPSGNSRRLARLFKIGRFKR
;
A
#
# COMPACT_ATOMS: atom_id res chain seq x y z
N VAL A 1 -1.65 5.85 7.94
CA VAL A 1 -0.66 6.84 8.45
C VAL A 1 -0.47 6.67 9.96
N VAL A 2 0.56 5.93 10.39
CA VAL A 2 0.78 5.60 11.83
C VAL A 2 1.95 6.39 12.41
N GLY A 3 3.14 6.31 11.80
CA GLY A 3 4.36 6.90 12.37
C GLY A 3 4.36 8.43 12.49
N VAL A 4 3.59 9.15 11.65
CA VAL A 4 3.49 10.62 11.72
C VAL A 4 2.91 11.09 13.07
N ARG A 5 2.10 10.25 13.73
CA ARG A 5 1.46 10.59 15.01
C ARG A 5 2.46 10.81 16.14
N GLU A 6 3.61 10.13 16.10
CA GLU A 6 4.65 10.24 17.14
C GLU A 6 5.33 11.61 17.15
N HIS A 7 5.20 12.38 16.07
CA HIS A 7 5.73 13.74 15.98
C HIS A 7 4.73 14.82 16.41
N ALA A 8 3.48 14.44 16.71
CA ALA A 8 2.45 15.38 17.13
C ALA A 8 2.40 15.51 18.65
N THR A 9 2.16 16.71 19.17
CA THR A 9 1.93 16.96 20.60
C THR A 9 0.74 16.16 21.13
N THR A 10 -0.26 15.97 20.27
CA THR A 10 -1.49 15.23 20.52
C THR A 10 -1.90 14.51 19.25
N SER A 11 -2.58 13.37 19.40
CA SER A 11 -3.14 12.66 18.26
C SER A 11 -4.47 12.00 18.61
N ARG A 12 -5.36 11.93 17.63
CA ARG A 12 -6.64 11.21 17.70
C ARG A 12 -6.76 10.30 16.49
N CYS A 13 -7.30 9.11 16.70
CA CYS A 13 -7.73 8.22 15.62
C CYS A 13 -9.26 8.22 15.60
N PHE A 14 -9.85 8.50 14.45
CA PHE A 14 -11.28 8.28 14.23
C PHE A 14 -11.53 6.79 14.02
N ILE A 15 -12.63 6.28 14.58
CA ILE A 15 -12.97 4.86 14.54
C ILE A 15 -13.70 4.49 13.24
N ASN A 16 -14.55 5.40 12.76
CA ASN A 16 -15.38 5.22 11.57
C ASN A 16 -15.59 6.56 10.85
N ASP A 17 -16.29 6.50 9.72
CA ASP A 17 -16.58 7.68 8.89
C ASP A 17 -17.54 8.65 9.59
N ASP A 18 -18.52 8.16 10.36
CA ASP A 18 -19.48 9.00 11.07
C ASP A 18 -18.79 9.94 12.06
N GLU A 19 -17.77 9.46 12.78
CA GLU A 19 -16.99 10.34 13.66
C GLU A 19 -16.23 11.42 12.88
N VAL A 20 -15.74 11.11 11.67
CA VAL A 20 -15.08 12.10 10.80
C VAL A 20 -16.10 13.12 10.31
N GLU A 21 -17.26 12.66 9.87
CA GLU A 21 -18.35 13.49 9.37
C GLU A 21 -18.88 14.44 10.46
N ASP A 22 -19.11 13.92 11.66
CA ASP A 22 -19.51 14.71 12.82
C ASP A 22 -18.42 15.70 13.22
N TRP A 23 -17.15 15.28 13.24
CA TRP A 23 -16.04 16.18 13.54
C TRP A 23 -15.98 17.34 12.55
N ILE A 24 -16.03 17.05 11.23
CA ILE A 24 -16.07 18.06 10.15
C ILE A 24 -17.23 19.04 10.37
N ARG A 25 -18.42 18.51 10.67
CA ARG A 25 -19.64 19.31 10.87
C ARG A 25 -19.57 20.20 12.11
N LEU A 26 -19.06 19.66 13.22
CA LEU A 26 -19.00 20.37 14.50
C LEU A 26 -17.93 21.46 14.51
N GLY A 27 -16.87 21.32 13.70
CA GLY A 27 -15.86 22.36 13.61
C GLY A 27 -15.01 22.52 14.88
N THR A 28 -15.04 21.51 15.76
CA THR A 28 -14.42 21.57 17.07
C THR A 28 -12.98 21.04 17.01
N THR A 29 -12.04 21.90 17.36
CA THR A 29 -10.63 21.53 17.54
C THR A 29 -10.37 21.29 19.02
N VAL A 30 -9.64 20.21 19.34
CA VAL A 30 -9.09 19.98 20.69
C VAL A 30 -7.99 21.00 21.02
N HIS A 31 -7.52 21.70 19.99
CA HIS A 31 -6.37 22.60 19.98
C HIS A 31 -6.77 24.04 19.77
N SER A 32 -5.90 24.96 20.18
CA SER A 32 -6.05 26.38 19.83
C SER A 32 -6.12 26.51 18.30
N ARG A 33 -6.96 27.43 17.80
CA ARG A 33 -7.12 27.66 16.35
C ARG A 33 -5.82 28.09 15.65
N ASP A 34 -4.84 28.55 16.42
CA ASP A 34 -3.52 28.96 15.93
C ASP A 34 -2.53 27.79 15.77
N GLU A 35 -2.81 26.63 16.38
CA GLU A 35 -2.00 25.42 16.27
C GLU A 35 -2.23 24.72 14.92
N VAL A 36 -1.15 24.14 14.38
CA VAL A 36 -1.19 23.44 13.10
C VAL A 36 -1.72 22.02 13.30
N GLY A 37 -2.85 21.72 12.69
CA GLY A 37 -3.45 20.38 12.66
C GLY A 37 -3.16 19.64 11.37
N LEU A 38 -3.08 18.31 11.43
CA LEU A 38 -2.98 17.45 10.25
C LEU A 38 -4.03 16.33 10.32
N PHE A 39 -4.98 16.35 9.39
CA PHE A 39 -5.92 15.26 9.16
C PHE A 39 -5.37 14.33 8.08
N ALA A 40 -5.00 13.10 8.47
CA ALA A 40 -4.40 12.13 7.57
C ALA A 40 -5.29 10.90 7.38
N TYR A 41 -5.55 10.53 6.14
CA TYR A 41 -6.44 9.41 5.80
C TYR A 41 -5.94 8.64 4.57
N PRO A 42 -6.15 7.32 4.50
CA PRO A 42 -5.85 6.55 3.30
C PRO A 42 -6.91 6.82 2.23
N GLY A 43 -6.49 7.01 0.98
CA GLY A 43 -7.43 7.00 -0.15
C GLY A 43 -8.01 5.62 -0.42
N GLN A 44 -7.26 4.57 -0.04
CA GLN A 44 -7.71 3.18 -0.09
C GLN A 44 -7.09 2.40 1.07
N SER A 45 -7.88 1.61 1.78
CA SER A 45 -7.41 0.70 2.82
C SER A 45 -6.45 -0.34 2.23
N ASN A 46 -5.25 -0.44 2.81
CA ASN A 46 -4.25 -1.44 2.40
C ASN A 46 -4.67 -2.88 2.80
N MET A 47 -5.63 -3.02 3.72
CA MET A 47 -6.15 -4.30 4.18
C MET A 47 -7.38 -4.73 3.37
N THR A 48 -8.42 -3.91 3.38
CA THR A 48 -9.74 -4.28 2.84
C THR A 48 -10.03 -3.73 1.45
N GLY A 49 -9.20 -2.84 0.92
CA GLY A 49 -9.46 -2.21 -0.38
C GLY A 49 -10.55 -1.12 -0.35
N ARG A 50 -11.25 -0.91 0.76
CA ARG A 50 -12.23 0.19 0.93
C ARG A 50 -11.62 1.54 0.58
N ARG A 51 -12.31 2.34 -0.24
CA ARG A 51 -11.91 3.71 -0.61
C ARG A 51 -12.67 4.71 0.25
N LEU A 52 -11.96 5.70 0.80
CA LEU A 52 -12.54 6.72 1.69
C LEU A 52 -12.90 7.96 0.87
N SER A 53 -13.81 8.78 1.43
CA SER A 53 -14.36 9.92 0.73
C SER A 53 -13.28 10.92 0.29
N PRO A 54 -13.19 11.28 -1.00
CA PRO A 54 -12.28 12.33 -1.46
C PRO A 54 -12.74 13.73 -1.01
N SER A 55 -14.01 13.91 -0.64
CA SER A 55 -14.59 15.21 -0.32
C SER A 55 -14.15 15.76 1.04
N TRP A 56 -13.60 14.93 1.93
CA TRP A 56 -13.14 15.37 3.25
C TRP A 56 -12.09 16.47 3.16
N SER A 57 -11.20 16.43 2.17
CA SER A 57 -10.17 17.45 2.01
C SER A 57 -10.74 18.85 1.80
N ALA A 58 -11.74 18.98 0.92
CA ALA A 58 -12.44 20.23 0.66
C ALA A 58 -13.21 20.70 1.91
N ARG A 59 -13.98 19.80 2.51
CA ARG A 59 -14.87 20.14 3.63
C ARG A 59 -14.11 20.52 4.90
N ILE A 60 -12.99 19.85 5.19
CA ILE A 60 -12.12 20.23 6.31
C ILE A 60 -11.55 21.63 6.08
N ARG A 61 -11.17 21.97 4.86
CA ARG A 61 -10.65 23.30 4.53
C ARG A 61 -11.69 24.41 4.69
N GLU A 62 -12.95 24.11 4.37
CA GLU A 62 -14.08 25.04 4.48
C GLU A 62 -14.65 25.14 5.91
N SER A 63 -14.33 24.16 6.76
CA SER A 63 -14.80 24.10 8.14
C SER A 63 -14.09 25.09 9.08
N SER A 64 -14.62 25.23 10.29
CA SER A 64 -14.06 26.12 11.34
C SER A 64 -12.85 25.55 12.09
N HIS A 65 -12.20 24.50 11.56
CA HIS A 65 -11.03 23.83 12.18
C HIS A 65 -9.71 24.63 12.11
N GLY A 66 -9.74 25.90 11.72
CA GLY A 66 -8.58 26.78 11.72
C GLY A 66 -7.46 26.27 10.82
N ARG A 67 -6.22 26.20 11.34
CA ARG A 67 -5.02 25.81 10.59
C ARG A 67 -4.86 24.30 10.47
N THR A 68 -5.90 23.62 10.01
CA THR A 68 -5.90 22.17 9.79
C THR A 68 -5.66 21.83 8.31
N PHE A 69 -4.65 21.00 8.06
CA PHE A 69 -4.25 20.56 6.72
C PHE A 69 -4.59 19.10 6.48
N THR A 70 -4.71 18.69 5.22
CA THR A 70 -5.11 17.33 4.84
C THR A 70 -3.97 16.56 4.18
N LEU A 71 -3.75 15.31 4.61
CA LEU A 71 -2.80 14.37 4.03
C LEU A 71 -3.53 13.13 3.52
N LEU A 72 -3.56 12.97 2.20
CA LEU A 72 -4.06 11.76 1.54
C LEU A 72 -2.91 10.77 1.36
N ASP A 73 -3.00 9.61 2.00
CA ASP A 73 -2.16 8.46 1.68
C ASP A 73 -2.76 7.73 0.47
N ALA A 74 -2.29 8.06 -0.72
CA ALA A 74 -2.74 7.49 -1.98
C ALA A 74 -1.92 6.26 -2.41
N ALA A 75 -1.05 5.71 -1.55
CA ALA A 75 -0.14 4.63 -1.94
C ALA A 75 -0.88 3.35 -2.39
N ALA A 76 -1.98 3.00 -1.75
CA ALA A 76 -2.83 1.88 -2.17
C ALA A 76 -3.88 2.30 -3.23
N LEU A 77 -4.34 3.54 -3.22
CA LEU A 77 -5.33 4.05 -4.17
C LEU A 77 -4.75 4.14 -5.59
N ALA A 78 -3.53 4.67 -5.72
CA ALA A 78 -2.89 4.96 -7.01
C ALA A 78 -2.51 3.71 -7.82
N THR A 79 -2.61 2.51 -7.23
CA THR A 79 -2.32 1.25 -7.95
C THR A 79 -3.43 0.87 -8.92
N THR A 80 -4.67 1.27 -8.63
CA THR A 80 -5.87 0.81 -9.34
C THR A 80 -6.91 1.92 -9.52
N SER A 81 -6.57 3.17 -9.24
CA SER A 81 -7.45 4.32 -9.42
C SER A 81 -6.72 5.46 -10.12
N PRO A 82 -7.39 6.20 -11.03
CA PRO A 82 -6.91 7.51 -11.40
C PRO A 82 -6.86 8.42 -10.16
N LEU A 83 -5.80 9.22 -10.04
CA LEU A 83 -5.70 10.28 -9.05
C LEU A 83 -5.97 11.62 -9.77
N ASP A 84 -7.08 12.26 -9.41
CA ASP A 84 -7.48 13.55 -9.97
C ASP A 84 -7.24 14.66 -8.96
N LEU A 85 -6.28 15.53 -9.28
CA LEU A 85 -5.88 16.72 -8.55
C LEU A 85 -6.07 17.96 -9.43
N SER A 86 -7.02 17.90 -10.36
CA SER A 86 -7.25 18.97 -11.33
C SER A 86 -7.93 20.20 -10.73
N ASP A 87 -8.72 19.99 -9.68
CA ASP A 87 -9.31 21.03 -8.85
C ASP A 87 -8.49 21.25 -7.56
N PRO A 88 -7.73 22.36 -7.45
CA PRO A 88 -6.96 22.67 -6.26
C PRO A 88 -7.82 22.95 -5.01
N ALA A 89 -9.09 23.32 -5.17
CA ALA A 89 -9.99 23.58 -4.04
C ALA A 89 -10.43 22.27 -3.37
N ALA A 90 -10.77 21.26 -4.19
CA ALA A 90 -11.13 19.92 -3.72
C ALA A 90 -9.92 19.05 -3.34
N SER A 91 -8.72 19.38 -3.83
CA SER A 91 -7.52 18.58 -3.60
C SER A 91 -7.01 18.62 -2.15
N PRO A 92 -6.43 17.51 -1.66
CA PRO A 92 -5.69 17.48 -0.40
C PRO A 92 -4.50 18.46 -0.39
N ASP A 93 -4.08 18.88 0.80
CA ASP A 93 -2.86 19.71 0.93
C ASP A 93 -1.59 18.93 0.62
N PHE A 94 -1.58 17.66 1.01
CA PHE A 94 -0.48 16.73 0.82
C PHE A 94 -1.02 15.41 0.28
N VAL A 95 -0.35 14.83 -0.72
CA VAL A 95 -0.65 13.49 -1.23
C VAL A 95 0.62 12.66 -1.26
N SER A 96 0.63 11.55 -0.51
CA SER A 96 1.73 10.58 -0.52
C SER A 96 1.43 9.47 -1.53
N VAL A 97 2.40 9.15 -2.39
CA VAL A 97 2.29 8.08 -3.38
C VAL A 97 3.54 7.20 -3.36
N SER A 98 3.37 5.90 -3.63
CA SER A 98 4.46 4.93 -3.75
C SER A 98 4.50 4.35 -5.16
N PHE A 99 5.48 4.73 -5.98
CA PHE A 99 5.53 4.31 -7.38
C PHE A 99 5.83 2.83 -7.56
N TYR A 100 6.61 2.22 -6.66
CA TYR A 100 6.86 0.78 -6.69
C TYR A 100 5.57 -0.04 -6.52
N LYS A 101 4.52 0.50 -5.89
CA LYS A 101 3.22 -0.18 -5.79
C LYS A 101 2.43 -0.15 -7.11
N ILE A 102 2.73 0.80 -7.98
CA ILE A 102 2.10 0.96 -9.30
C ILE A 102 2.88 0.18 -10.35
N PHE A 103 4.23 0.29 -10.32
CA PHE A 103 5.10 -0.19 -11.39
C PHE A 103 5.99 -1.38 -11.01
N GLY A 104 6.06 -1.77 -9.74
CA GLY A 104 7.02 -2.76 -9.21
C GLY A 104 8.44 -2.21 -9.03
N PHE A 105 8.89 -1.38 -9.98
CA PHE A 105 10.16 -0.67 -9.98
C PHE A 105 9.97 0.72 -10.64
N PRO A 106 10.61 1.80 -10.18
CA PRO A 106 11.64 1.88 -9.14
C PRO A 106 11.12 2.08 -7.72
N ASN A 107 11.97 1.79 -6.72
CA ASN A 107 11.65 1.92 -5.29
C ASN A 107 11.73 3.38 -4.81
N VAL A 108 10.84 4.22 -5.35
CA VAL A 108 10.69 5.64 -4.99
C VAL A 108 9.23 5.98 -4.74
N GLY A 109 9.01 7.02 -3.95
CA GLY A 109 7.69 7.63 -3.73
C GLY A 109 7.71 9.11 -4.07
N ALA A 110 6.56 9.76 -3.96
CA ALA A 110 6.44 11.21 -4.07
C ALA A 110 5.52 11.75 -2.98
N LEU A 111 5.83 12.96 -2.53
CA LEU A 111 4.92 13.82 -1.78
C LEU A 111 4.49 14.96 -2.71
N ILE A 112 3.23 14.94 -3.14
CA ILE A 112 2.64 16.02 -3.93
C ILE A 112 2.12 17.05 -2.94
N ILE A 113 2.54 18.30 -3.12
CA ILE A 113 2.24 19.40 -2.20
C ILE A 113 1.40 20.44 -2.94
N ARG A 114 0.25 20.80 -2.35
CA ARG A 114 -0.53 21.95 -2.80
C ARG A 114 0.28 23.21 -2.50
N LYS A 115 0.55 24.04 -3.52
CA LYS A 115 1.43 25.22 -3.39
C LYS A 115 1.11 26.12 -2.19
N ALA A 116 -0.18 26.34 -1.90
CA ALA A 116 -0.62 27.15 -0.76
C ALA A 116 -0.20 26.60 0.61
N ALA A 117 -0.01 25.28 0.74
CA ALA A 117 0.49 24.63 1.94
C ALA A 117 2.03 24.53 1.99
N GLY A 118 2.73 24.93 0.91
CA GLY A 118 4.18 24.77 0.78
C GLY A 118 4.99 25.51 1.86
N HIS A 119 4.50 26.65 2.34
CA HIS A 119 5.15 27.44 3.38
C HIS A 119 5.39 26.65 4.68
N LEU A 120 4.57 25.64 4.97
CA LEU A 120 4.72 24.79 6.16
C LEU A 120 6.02 23.97 6.15
N LEU A 121 6.52 23.63 4.97
CA LEU A 121 7.71 22.80 4.80
C LEU A 121 9.00 23.62 4.80
N GLN A 122 8.92 24.94 4.83
CA GLN A 122 10.08 25.84 4.86
C GLN A 122 10.71 25.92 6.25
N CYS A 123 9.93 25.62 7.30
CA CYS A 123 10.35 25.67 8.70
C CYS A 123 11.05 24.39 9.20
N ARG A 124 11.58 23.55 8.28
CA ARG A 124 12.31 22.33 8.66
C ARG A 124 13.59 22.68 9.42
N ARG A 125 13.82 21.94 10.51
CA ARG A 125 15.05 22.02 11.34
C ARG A 125 16.23 21.32 10.69
N TYR A 126 15.96 20.25 9.93
CA TYR A 126 16.97 19.49 9.19
C TYR A 126 17.21 20.13 7.81
N PHE A 127 18.47 20.14 7.39
CA PHE A 127 18.91 20.53 6.06
C PHE A 127 20.06 19.60 5.62
N GLY A 128 20.05 19.17 4.37
CA GLY A 128 21.16 18.49 3.69
C GLY A 128 21.97 19.44 2.82
N GLY A 129 23.17 19.03 2.39
CA GLY A 129 24.06 19.89 1.58
C GLY A 129 23.46 20.38 0.26
N GLY A 130 22.40 19.76 -0.25
CA GLY A 130 21.68 20.20 -1.46
C GLY A 130 20.73 21.39 -1.25
N THR A 131 20.36 21.72 -0.01
CA THR A 131 19.30 22.70 0.32
C THR A 131 19.83 24.05 0.84
N ILE A 132 21.15 24.22 0.85
CA ILE A 132 21.88 25.35 1.46
C ILE A 132 22.98 25.86 0.53
N ASP A 133 23.21 27.17 0.53
CA ASP A 133 24.29 27.80 -0.26
C ASP A 133 25.57 27.99 0.56
N MET A 134 25.45 28.11 1.89
CA MET A 134 26.59 28.32 2.77
C MET A 134 26.30 27.73 4.16
N VAL A 135 27.32 27.09 4.75
CA VAL A 135 27.32 26.67 6.16
C VAL A 135 28.56 27.23 6.83
N ILE A 136 28.35 28.00 7.91
CA ILE A 136 29.40 28.35 8.84
C ILE A 136 29.36 27.30 9.94
N ALA A 137 30.35 26.39 9.92
CA ALA A 137 30.47 25.29 10.87
C ALA A 137 31.50 25.57 11.99
N VAL A 138 32.40 26.54 11.79
CA VAL A 138 33.46 26.91 12.73
C VAL A 138 33.33 28.39 13.06
N GLY A 139 33.22 28.72 14.36
CA GLY A 139 33.09 30.11 14.83
C GLY A 139 31.66 30.67 14.85
N GLY A 140 30.65 29.84 14.58
CA GLY A 140 29.23 30.19 14.63
C GLY A 140 28.36 29.07 14.08
N THR A 141 27.03 29.18 14.24
CA THR A 141 26.05 28.29 13.61
C THR A 141 25.10 29.12 12.75
N SER A 142 25.50 29.39 11.51
CA SER A 142 24.62 30.04 10.53
C SER A 142 24.69 29.30 9.20
N HIS A 143 23.52 29.11 8.58
CA HIS A 143 23.39 28.54 7.25
C HIS A 143 22.47 29.44 6.43
N VAL A 144 22.81 29.64 5.16
CA VAL A 144 21.95 30.36 4.20
C VAL A 144 21.24 29.30 3.36
N LYS A 145 19.91 29.24 3.47
CA LYS A 145 19.08 28.40 2.61
C LYS A 145 19.08 28.99 1.19
N ARG A 146 19.06 28.13 0.17
CA ARG A 146 18.93 28.59 -1.22
C ARG A 146 17.64 29.38 -1.41
N ASP A 147 17.75 30.57 -2.00
CA ASP A 147 16.59 31.37 -2.42
C ASP A 147 16.02 30.81 -3.73
N SER A 148 15.38 29.64 -3.61
CA SER A 148 15.05 28.72 -4.70
C SER A 148 13.63 28.16 -4.54
N SER A 149 13.17 27.39 -5.52
CA SER A 149 11.81 26.88 -5.53
C SER A 149 11.57 25.84 -4.42
N LEU A 150 10.30 25.59 -4.06
CA LEU A 150 9.96 24.72 -2.92
C LEU A 150 10.63 23.33 -2.97
N HIS A 151 10.78 22.73 -4.15
CA HIS A 151 11.40 21.42 -4.26
C HIS A 151 12.92 21.45 -3.99
N ASP A 152 13.63 22.47 -4.48
CA ASP A 152 15.07 22.65 -4.22
C ASP A 152 15.39 22.69 -2.72
N GLN A 153 14.49 23.28 -1.91
CA GLN A 153 14.62 23.37 -0.45
C GLN A 153 14.37 22.04 0.28
N LEU A 154 13.91 21.00 -0.43
CA LEU A 154 13.58 19.68 0.10
C LEU A 154 14.49 18.58 -0.47
N GLU A 155 15.41 18.92 -1.39
CA GLU A 155 16.37 18.01 -2.00
C GLU A 155 17.61 17.85 -1.11
N ASP A 156 17.42 17.22 0.04
CA ASP A 156 18.49 16.97 1.00
C ASP A 156 19.52 15.97 0.43
N GLY A 157 20.65 16.49 -0.05
CA GLY A 157 21.80 15.67 -0.49
C GLY A 157 21.71 15.20 -1.94
N THR A 158 22.31 14.06 -2.25
CA THR A 158 22.27 13.50 -3.62
C THR A 158 20.98 12.73 -3.82
N LEU A 159 20.18 13.16 -4.79
CA LEU A 159 18.93 12.50 -5.14
C LEU A 159 19.16 11.13 -5.78
N PRO A 160 18.18 10.21 -5.71
CA PRO A 160 18.24 8.93 -6.40
C PRO A 160 17.95 9.10 -7.90
N PHE A 161 18.81 9.83 -8.62
CA PHE A 161 18.60 10.24 -10.01
C PHE A 161 18.38 9.06 -10.97
N LEU A 162 19.03 7.91 -10.74
CA LEU A 162 18.79 6.69 -11.53
C LEU A 162 17.35 6.18 -11.35
N SER A 163 16.84 6.19 -10.12
CA SER A 163 15.46 5.80 -9.83
C SER A 163 14.46 6.80 -10.38
N ILE A 164 14.77 8.11 -10.33
CA ILE A 164 13.93 9.15 -10.91
C ILE A 164 13.87 8.99 -12.44
N PHE A 165 14.99 8.68 -13.08
CA PHE A 165 15.03 8.40 -14.52
C PHE A 165 14.25 7.12 -14.88
N ALA A 166 14.44 6.03 -14.12
CA ALA A 166 13.69 4.80 -14.32
C ALA A 166 12.18 4.99 -14.14
N LEU A 167 11.75 5.92 -13.28
CA LEU A 167 10.35 6.25 -13.07
C LEU A 167 9.71 6.83 -14.34
N ASP A 168 10.44 7.66 -15.10
CA ASP A 168 9.95 8.21 -16.36
C ASP A 168 9.64 7.09 -17.37
N ILE A 169 10.57 6.13 -17.50
CA ILE A 169 10.40 4.94 -18.34
C ILE A 169 9.21 4.10 -17.85
N ALA A 170 9.09 3.89 -16.54
CA ALA A 170 8.01 3.10 -15.95
C ALA A 170 6.63 3.70 -16.24
N ILE A 171 6.49 5.03 -16.15
CA ILE A 171 5.24 5.74 -16.46
C ILE A 171 4.86 5.55 -17.94
N ASP A 172 5.82 5.72 -18.86
CA ASP A 172 5.56 5.60 -20.29
C ASP A 172 5.23 4.15 -20.70
N VAL A 173 5.95 3.16 -20.15
CA VAL A 173 5.66 1.74 -20.38
C VAL A 173 4.29 1.36 -19.83
N HIS A 174 3.97 1.79 -18.62
CA HIS A 174 2.67 1.52 -18.01
C HIS A 174 1.51 2.11 -18.83
N ALA A 175 1.65 3.37 -19.28
CA ALA A 175 0.67 4.00 -20.16
C ALA A 175 0.52 3.26 -21.50
N ARG A 176 1.63 2.79 -22.08
CA ARG A 176 1.62 2.02 -23.33
C ARG A 176 0.94 0.65 -23.17
N LEU A 177 1.19 -0.06 -22.07
CA LEU A 177 0.64 -1.40 -21.84
C LEU A 177 -0.85 -1.36 -21.45
N PHE A 178 -1.22 -0.47 -20.54
CA PHE A 178 -2.56 -0.47 -19.94
C PHE A 178 -3.46 0.68 -20.39
N THR A 179 -2.94 1.58 -21.24
CA THR A 179 -3.61 2.75 -21.81
C THR A 179 -3.94 3.84 -20.79
N SER A 180 -4.70 3.53 -19.73
CA SER A 180 -5.08 4.51 -18.70
C SER A 180 -5.43 3.88 -17.36
N MET A 181 -5.26 4.65 -16.28
CA MET A 181 -5.69 4.25 -14.94
C MET A 181 -7.20 4.02 -14.84
N ALA A 182 -8.01 4.70 -15.66
CA ALA A 182 -9.46 4.47 -15.69
C ALA A 182 -9.80 3.06 -16.18
N ARG A 183 -9.12 2.56 -17.22
CA ARG A 183 -9.29 1.19 -17.70
C ARG A 183 -8.84 0.16 -16.67
N ILE A 184 -7.69 0.40 -16.02
CA ILE A 184 -7.23 -0.44 -14.91
C ILE A 184 -8.26 -0.47 -13.79
N SER A 185 -8.82 0.69 -13.41
CA SER A 185 -9.82 0.78 -12.35
C SER A 185 -11.08 -0.01 -12.70
N SER A 186 -11.58 0.07 -13.93
CA SER A 186 -12.75 -0.71 -14.35
C SER A 186 -12.44 -2.22 -14.41
N HIS A 187 -11.29 -2.60 -14.96
CA HIS A 187 -10.85 -4.00 -15.05
C HIS A 187 -10.70 -4.64 -13.66
N THR A 188 -9.98 -3.97 -12.78
CA THR A 188 -9.70 -4.48 -11.44
C THR A 188 -10.95 -4.46 -10.55
N ALA A 189 -11.87 -3.51 -10.73
CA ALA A 189 -13.18 -3.54 -10.07
C ALA A 189 -14.03 -4.74 -10.52
N PHE A 190 -14.04 -5.05 -11.82
CA PHE A 190 -14.71 -6.25 -12.34
C PHE A 190 -14.12 -7.53 -11.73
N LEU A 191 -12.78 -7.69 -11.75
CA LEU A 191 -12.14 -8.87 -11.17
C LEU A 191 -12.36 -8.99 -9.67
N ALA A 192 -12.39 -7.86 -8.95
CA ALA A 192 -12.67 -7.86 -7.51
C ALA A 192 -14.11 -8.28 -7.20
N SER A 193 -15.10 -7.81 -7.97
CA SER A 193 -16.48 -8.30 -7.88
C SER A 193 -16.56 -9.80 -8.16
N TYR A 194 -15.97 -10.22 -9.29
CA TYR A 194 -15.98 -11.63 -9.69
C TYR A 194 -15.32 -12.53 -8.64
N LEU A 195 -14.18 -12.12 -8.08
CA LEU A 195 -13.53 -12.85 -6.99
C LEU A 195 -14.41 -12.88 -5.74
N TYR A 196 -14.93 -11.73 -5.30
CA TYR A 196 -15.81 -11.66 -4.13
C TYR A 196 -17.02 -12.58 -4.26
N ASP A 197 -17.67 -12.57 -5.42
CA ASP A 197 -18.85 -13.38 -5.72
C ASP A 197 -18.53 -14.88 -5.63
N ASN A 198 -17.36 -15.30 -6.12
CA ASN A 198 -16.95 -16.69 -5.99
C ASN A 198 -16.58 -17.06 -4.54
N LEU A 199 -15.88 -16.17 -3.82
CA LEU A 199 -15.41 -16.45 -2.45
C LEU A 199 -16.56 -16.52 -1.43
N GLN A 200 -17.60 -15.68 -1.56
CA GLN A 200 -18.71 -15.65 -0.60
C GLN A 200 -19.58 -16.92 -0.62
N HIS A 201 -19.50 -17.71 -1.70
CA HIS A 201 -20.26 -18.94 -1.88
C HIS A 201 -19.44 -20.21 -1.58
N LEU A 202 -18.22 -20.07 -1.06
CA LEU A 202 -17.42 -21.23 -0.67
C LEU A 202 -17.88 -21.77 0.69
N HIS A 203 -18.54 -22.92 0.65
CA HIS A 203 -19.02 -23.64 1.84
C HIS A 203 -18.40 -25.03 1.94
N HIS A 204 -18.23 -25.49 3.17
CA HIS A 204 -17.95 -26.88 3.49
C HIS A 204 -19.18 -27.77 3.23
N GLU A 205 -18.99 -29.09 3.15
CA GLU A 205 -20.10 -30.04 2.94
C GLU A 205 -21.20 -29.96 4.02
N ASN A 206 -20.85 -29.51 5.23
CA ASN A 206 -21.80 -29.29 6.33
C ASN A 206 -22.53 -27.94 6.26
N GLY A 207 -22.32 -27.16 5.20
CA GLY A 207 -22.92 -25.84 4.97
C GLY A 207 -22.20 -24.68 5.66
N SER A 208 -21.19 -24.92 6.50
CA SER A 208 -20.44 -23.82 7.13
C SER A 208 -19.59 -23.08 6.10
N SER A 209 -19.41 -21.76 6.28
CA SER A 209 -18.58 -20.96 5.37
C SER A 209 -17.11 -21.35 5.49
N LEU A 210 -16.42 -21.52 4.36
CA LEU A 210 -14.97 -21.73 4.32
C LEU A 210 -14.22 -20.47 4.77
N LEU A 211 -14.76 -19.30 4.44
CA LEU A 211 -14.09 -18.02 4.58
C LEU A 211 -14.87 -17.05 5.45
N ARG A 212 -14.15 -16.23 6.22
CA ARG A 212 -14.66 -14.99 6.79
C ARG A 212 -14.03 -13.83 6.04
N ILE A 213 -14.80 -13.22 5.14
CA ILE A 213 -14.35 -12.06 4.36
C ILE A 213 -14.58 -10.78 5.18
N TYR A 214 -13.57 -9.91 5.21
CA TYR A 214 -13.65 -8.63 5.92
C TYR A 214 -14.08 -7.53 4.96
N THR A 215 -15.31 -7.07 5.15
CA THR A 215 -15.94 -5.98 4.40
C THR A 215 -16.46 -4.92 5.37
N ASP A 216 -16.77 -3.75 4.84
CA ASP A 216 -17.37 -2.62 5.56
C ASP A 216 -18.66 -2.23 4.83
N ASP A 217 -19.67 -1.75 5.55
CA ASP A 217 -21.00 -1.48 4.99
C ASP A 217 -20.98 -0.42 3.88
N ALA A 218 -19.99 0.49 3.90
CA ALA A 218 -19.80 1.48 2.84
C ALA A 218 -19.03 0.92 1.62
N SER A 219 -18.60 -0.35 1.66
CA SER A 219 -17.83 -0.99 0.58
C SER A 219 -18.76 -1.74 -0.37
N SER A 220 -18.44 -1.67 -1.67
CA SER A 220 -19.18 -2.41 -2.70
C SER A 220 -18.22 -2.86 -3.78
N TYR A 221 -17.94 -4.18 -3.82
CA TYR A 221 -17.15 -4.76 -4.90
C TYR A 221 -17.87 -4.57 -6.24
N GLY A 222 -17.11 -4.22 -7.28
CA GLY A 222 -17.66 -3.77 -8.56
C GLY A 222 -17.89 -2.27 -8.68
N ASN A 223 -17.97 -1.52 -7.56
CA ASN A 223 -17.98 -0.06 -7.58
C ASN A 223 -16.56 0.52 -7.38
N PRO A 224 -15.88 0.99 -8.45
CA PRO A 224 -14.53 1.51 -8.34
C PRO A 224 -14.43 2.78 -7.49
N THR A 225 -15.51 3.51 -7.22
CA THR A 225 -15.42 4.70 -6.35
C THR A 225 -15.30 4.32 -4.88
N LEU A 226 -15.92 3.20 -4.46
CA LEU A 226 -16.02 2.78 -3.07
C LEU A 226 -15.04 1.68 -2.70
N GLN A 227 -14.58 0.89 -3.67
CA GLN A 227 -13.82 -0.32 -3.42
C GLN A 227 -12.71 -0.52 -4.45
N GLY A 228 -11.51 -0.81 -3.96
CA GLY A 228 -10.37 -1.27 -4.73
C GLY A 228 -10.30 -2.79 -4.84
N ALA A 229 -9.36 -3.27 -5.64
CA ALA A 229 -9.24 -4.68 -5.96
C ALA A 229 -8.42 -5.49 -4.96
N THR A 230 -8.73 -5.31 -3.67
CA THR A 230 -8.14 -6.03 -2.56
C THR A 230 -9.24 -6.70 -1.76
N ILE A 231 -9.07 -7.98 -1.43
CA ILE A 231 -9.97 -8.75 -0.56
C ILE A 231 -9.15 -9.36 0.57
N ALA A 232 -9.59 -9.15 1.82
CA ALA A 232 -9.00 -9.75 3.00
C ALA A 232 -9.96 -10.75 3.64
N PHE A 233 -9.44 -11.91 4.04
CA PHE A 233 -10.23 -12.95 4.68
C PHE A 233 -9.39 -13.84 5.61
N ASN A 234 -10.07 -14.54 6.51
CA ASN A 234 -9.53 -15.72 7.20
C ASN A 234 -10.22 -16.99 6.70
N VAL A 235 -9.55 -18.12 6.84
CA VAL A 235 -10.02 -19.44 6.40
C VAL A 235 -10.28 -20.30 7.63
N TYR A 236 -11.36 -21.07 7.61
CA TYR A 236 -11.78 -21.94 8.70
C TYR A 236 -11.99 -23.38 8.20
N THR A 237 -11.67 -24.36 9.03
CA THR A 237 -12.03 -25.76 8.77
C THR A 237 -13.53 -25.96 8.91
N SER A 238 -14.04 -27.11 8.46
CA SER A 238 -15.45 -27.48 8.61
C SER A 238 -15.90 -27.56 10.07
N GLU A 239 -14.96 -27.77 11.00
CA GLU A 239 -15.18 -27.74 12.46
C GLU A 239 -15.10 -26.33 13.08
N GLY A 240 -14.89 -25.29 12.27
CA GLY A 240 -14.80 -23.90 12.72
C GLY A 240 -13.43 -23.51 13.30
N LYS A 241 -12.38 -24.32 13.13
CA LYS A 241 -11.03 -23.99 13.58
C LYS A 241 -10.35 -23.07 12.58
N LEU A 242 -9.72 -22.00 13.05
CA LEU A 242 -8.93 -21.09 12.22
C LEU A 242 -7.75 -21.85 11.59
N ILE A 243 -7.59 -21.70 10.27
CA ILE A 243 -6.37 -22.10 9.57
C ILE A 243 -5.40 -20.91 9.56
N PRO A 244 -4.16 -21.06 10.05
CA PRO A 244 -3.19 -19.96 10.09
C PRO A 244 -2.96 -19.34 8.71
N CYS A 245 -2.96 -18.01 8.61
CA CYS A 245 -2.83 -17.33 7.31
C CYS A 245 -1.49 -17.61 6.61
N GLN A 246 -0.42 -17.85 7.37
CA GLN A 246 0.90 -18.23 6.88
C GLN A 246 0.91 -19.65 6.30
N PHE A 247 0.04 -20.53 6.80
CA PHE A 247 -0.12 -21.87 6.25
C PHE A 247 -0.78 -21.80 4.87
N ILE A 248 -1.83 -20.99 4.73
CA ILE A 248 -2.50 -20.75 3.45
C ILE A 248 -1.55 -20.10 2.43
N GLU A 249 -0.76 -19.10 2.84
CA GLU A 249 0.22 -18.45 1.96
C GLU A 249 1.22 -19.44 1.38
N LYS A 250 1.75 -20.34 2.20
CA LYS A 250 2.75 -21.31 1.75
C LYS A 250 2.16 -22.44 0.92
N LEU A 251 0.94 -22.87 1.21
CA LEU A 251 0.21 -23.78 0.32
C LEU A 251 -0.02 -23.13 -1.05
N ALA A 252 -0.36 -21.84 -1.08
CA ALA A 252 -0.56 -21.11 -2.31
C ALA A 252 0.76 -20.95 -3.08
N ASP A 253 1.86 -20.63 -2.39
CA ASP A 253 3.21 -20.51 -2.99
C ASP A 253 3.64 -21.81 -3.69
N ASN A 254 3.36 -22.98 -3.09
CA ASN A 254 3.66 -24.29 -3.67
C ASN A 254 2.88 -24.58 -4.96
N GLU A 255 1.73 -23.93 -5.15
CA GLU A 255 0.88 -24.02 -6.34
C GLU A 255 1.12 -22.84 -7.30
N GLY A 256 2.14 -22.01 -7.06
CA GLY A 256 2.48 -20.85 -7.89
C GLY A 256 1.51 -19.68 -7.74
N ILE A 257 0.75 -19.61 -6.64
CA ILE A 257 -0.23 -18.55 -6.35
C ILE A 257 0.32 -17.64 -5.25
N TYR A 258 0.69 -16.42 -5.62
CA TYR A 258 1.28 -15.46 -4.70
C TYR A 258 0.22 -14.56 -4.07
N ILE A 259 -0.14 -14.87 -2.82
CA ILE A 259 -0.99 -14.04 -1.96
C ILE A 259 -0.14 -13.37 -0.88
N ARG A 260 -0.73 -12.45 -0.12
CA ARG A 260 -0.05 -11.83 1.03
C ARG A 260 -0.74 -12.24 2.32
N SER A 261 0.01 -12.61 3.35
CA SER A 261 -0.55 -12.86 4.69
C SER A 261 -0.02 -11.93 5.79
N GLY A 262 -0.60 -12.03 6.99
CA GLY A 262 -0.14 -11.36 8.21
C GLY A 262 -0.95 -10.12 8.61
N SER A 263 -0.33 -9.22 9.38
CA SER A 263 -0.97 -7.98 9.89
C SER A 263 -1.01 -6.83 8.88
N LEU A 264 -0.43 -7.03 7.69
CA LEU A 264 -0.50 -6.12 6.54
C LEU A 264 -0.04 -4.67 6.79
N CYS A 265 0.74 -4.44 7.84
CA CYS A 265 1.14 -3.11 8.30
C CYS A 265 -0.06 -2.15 8.49
N ASN A 266 -1.24 -2.69 8.82
CA ASN A 266 -2.48 -1.93 9.02
C ASN A 266 -3.04 -2.19 10.43
N PRO A 267 -2.39 -1.67 11.48
CA PRO A 267 -2.74 -2.02 12.86
C PRO A 267 -4.16 -1.61 13.25
N GLY A 268 -4.65 -0.48 12.73
CA GLY A 268 -6.04 -0.04 12.96
C GLY A 268 -7.05 -0.98 12.30
N GLY A 269 -6.85 -1.31 11.02
CA GLY A 269 -7.72 -2.27 10.33
C GLY A 269 -7.72 -3.65 10.99
N ILE A 270 -6.54 -4.19 11.32
CA ILE A 270 -6.43 -5.49 12.00
C ILE A 270 -7.14 -5.47 13.35
N ALA A 271 -6.92 -4.43 14.17
CA ALA A 271 -7.59 -4.36 15.47
C ALA A 271 -9.10 -4.31 15.34
N THR A 272 -9.63 -3.47 14.44
CA THR A 272 -11.08 -3.33 14.23
C THR A 272 -11.72 -4.58 13.64
N TYR A 273 -11.19 -5.12 12.53
CA TYR A 273 -11.81 -6.24 11.83
C TYR A 273 -11.65 -7.58 12.56
N LEU A 274 -10.57 -7.76 13.33
CA LEU A 274 -10.34 -8.97 14.13
C LEU A 274 -10.86 -8.83 15.57
N GLY A 275 -11.39 -7.66 15.95
CA GLY A 275 -12.01 -7.43 17.25
C GLY A 275 -11.04 -7.31 18.43
N TYR A 276 -9.80 -6.90 18.20
CA TYR A 276 -8.82 -6.71 19.28
C TYR A 276 -9.01 -5.39 20.01
N THR A 277 -9.09 -5.46 21.34
CA THR A 277 -8.94 -4.28 22.19
C THR A 277 -7.45 -3.93 22.40
N PRO A 278 -7.12 -2.70 22.85
CA PRO A 278 -5.76 -2.36 23.23
C PRO A 278 -5.16 -3.31 24.29
N GLN A 279 -5.98 -3.82 25.20
CA GLN A 279 -5.58 -4.80 26.21
C GLN A 279 -5.23 -6.14 25.58
N ASP A 280 -6.02 -6.60 24.60
CA ASP A 280 -5.76 -7.84 23.89
C ASP A 280 -4.48 -7.75 23.06
N LEU A 281 -4.21 -6.61 22.41
CA LEU A 281 -2.94 -6.40 21.69
C LEU A 281 -1.72 -6.43 22.62
N LYS A 282 -1.83 -5.84 23.82
CA LYS A 282 -0.78 -5.92 24.86
C LYS A 282 -0.58 -7.35 25.34
N ARG A 283 -1.67 -8.11 25.52
CA ARG A 283 -1.61 -9.53 25.90
C ARG A 283 -0.97 -10.36 24.79
N ALA A 284 -1.39 -10.19 23.54
CA ALA A 284 -0.79 -10.83 22.37
C ALA A 284 0.72 -10.57 22.32
N PHE A 285 1.14 -9.33 22.56
CA PHE A 285 2.57 -8.98 22.65
C PHE A 285 3.28 -9.70 23.80
N ALA A 286 2.66 -9.77 24.99
CA ALA A 286 3.20 -10.49 26.14
C ALA A 286 3.35 -12.00 25.88
N LEU A 287 2.46 -12.58 25.05
CA LEU A 287 2.53 -13.96 24.58
C LEU A 287 3.54 -14.18 23.44
N GLY A 288 4.26 -13.13 23.02
CA GLY A 288 5.33 -13.22 22.02
C GLY A 288 4.93 -12.80 20.61
N ASN A 289 3.69 -12.36 20.37
CA ASN A 289 3.28 -11.84 19.06
C ASN A 289 4.12 -10.60 18.68
N ARG A 290 4.69 -10.60 17.48
CA ARG A 290 5.43 -9.47 16.91
C ARG A 290 4.98 -9.24 15.48
N CYS A 291 5.12 -8.01 14.97
CA CYS A 291 4.86 -7.77 13.54
C CYS A 291 5.82 -8.55 12.63
N SER A 292 7.06 -8.75 13.08
CA SER A 292 8.10 -9.53 12.37
C SER A 292 8.00 -11.04 12.57
N LYS A 293 7.35 -11.46 13.67
CA LYS A 293 7.14 -12.86 14.03
C LYS A 293 5.74 -13.02 14.61
N PRO A 294 4.71 -12.97 13.76
CA PRO A 294 3.33 -13.09 14.21
C PRO A 294 3.06 -14.52 14.68
N LEU A 295 2.33 -14.66 15.79
CA LEU A 295 1.72 -15.94 16.18
C LEU A 295 0.62 -16.30 15.17
N SER A 296 0.24 -17.57 15.05
CA SER A 296 -0.91 -17.96 14.20
C SER A 296 -2.22 -17.35 14.71
N ASP A 297 -2.41 -17.41 16.03
CA ASP A 297 -3.59 -16.99 16.75
C ASP A 297 -3.22 -16.59 18.19
N VAL A 298 -4.13 -15.84 18.83
CA VAL A 298 -4.08 -15.53 20.26
C VAL A 298 -5.47 -15.81 20.82
N ASP A 299 -5.56 -16.78 21.72
CA ASP A 299 -6.82 -17.25 22.31
C ASP A 299 -7.87 -17.65 21.24
N GLY A 300 -7.41 -18.26 20.14
CA GLY A 300 -8.27 -18.65 19.00
C GLY A 300 -8.63 -17.51 18.04
N ASN A 301 -8.25 -16.26 18.35
CA ASN A 301 -8.43 -15.13 17.44
C ASN A 301 -7.25 -15.02 16.46
N PRO A 302 -7.51 -14.82 15.15
CA PRO A 302 -6.45 -14.64 14.16
C PRO A 302 -5.62 -13.39 14.47
N THR A 303 -4.30 -13.47 14.35
CA THR A 303 -3.41 -12.28 14.47
C THR A 303 -3.17 -11.57 13.13
N GLY A 304 -3.66 -12.17 12.04
CA GLY A 304 -3.42 -11.75 10.67
C GLY A 304 -4.44 -12.36 9.72
N VAL A 305 -4.43 -11.86 8.49
CA VAL A 305 -5.39 -12.23 7.45
C VAL A 305 -4.67 -12.68 6.19
N VAL A 306 -5.35 -13.44 5.35
CA VAL A 306 -4.96 -13.61 3.95
C VAL A 306 -5.50 -12.42 3.16
N ARG A 307 -4.69 -11.87 2.26
CA ARG A 307 -5.04 -10.75 1.40
C ARG A 307 -4.70 -11.06 -0.04
N VAL A 308 -5.71 -10.99 -0.89
CA VAL A 308 -5.58 -11.05 -2.35
C VAL A 308 -5.59 -9.62 -2.87
N SER A 309 -4.68 -9.30 -3.80
CA SER A 309 -4.58 -7.98 -4.42
C SER A 309 -4.45 -8.15 -5.92
N LEU A 310 -5.47 -7.71 -6.66
CA LEU A 310 -5.54 -7.82 -8.11
C LEU A 310 -5.05 -6.51 -8.73
N GLY A 311 -4.28 -6.63 -9.81
CA GLY A 311 -3.65 -5.50 -10.50
C GLY A 311 -3.98 -5.48 -11.98
N ALA A 312 -3.36 -4.54 -12.71
CA ALA A 312 -3.58 -4.36 -14.14
C ALA A 312 -3.24 -5.61 -14.98
N MET A 313 -2.30 -6.44 -14.51
CA MET A 313 -1.89 -7.69 -15.16
C MET A 313 -2.71 -8.90 -14.74
N SER A 314 -3.51 -8.80 -13.68
CA SER A 314 -4.36 -9.90 -13.23
C SER A 314 -5.44 -10.20 -14.26
N THR A 315 -5.81 -11.46 -14.36
CA THR A 315 -6.77 -11.98 -15.32
C THR A 315 -7.90 -12.71 -14.60
N ARG A 316 -8.95 -13.06 -15.35
CA ARG A 316 -10.00 -13.94 -14.84
C ARG A 316 -9.46 -15.32 -14.47
N GLN A 317 -8.51 -15.83 -15.25
CA GLN A 317 -7.89 -17.12 -14.99
C GLN A 317 -7.16 -17.14 -13.64
N ASP A 318 -6.49 -16.05 -13.25
CA ASP A 318 -5.86 -15.96 -11.92
C ASP A 318 -6.89 -16.09 -10.79
N VAL A 319 -8.08 -15.50 -10.97
CA VAL A 319 -9.20 -15.65 -10.03
C VAL A 319 -9.71 -17.09 -10.00
N ASP A 320 -9.94 -17.70 -11.16
CA ASP A 320 -10.44 -19.07 -11.26
C ASP A 320 -9.43 -20.08 -10.66
N THR A 321 -8.13 -19.86 -10.87
CA THR A 321 -7.04 -20.66 -10.28
C THR A 321 -7.03 -20.54 -8.76
N LEU A 322 -7.16 -19.34 -8.21
CA LEU A 322 -7.24 -19.13 -6.76
C LEU A 322 -8.47 -19.81 -6.13
N VAL A 323 -9.64 -19.67 -6.75
CA VAL A 323 -10.88 -20.30 -6.27
C VAL A 323 -10.75 -21.82 -6.31
N SER A 324 -10.22 -22.36 -7.41
CA SER A 324 -9.97 -23.80 -7.55
C SER A 324 -8.99 -24.32 -6.49
N PHE A 325 -7.93 -23.57 -6.19
CA PHE A 325 -6.99 -23.88 -5.10
C PHE A 325 -7.70 -23.95 -3.74
N LEU A 326 -8.53 -22.95 -3.41
CA LEU A 326 -9.27 -22.93 -2.14
C LEU A 326 -10.23 -24.13 -2.03
N VAL A 327 -10.93 -24.48 -3.11
CA VAL A 327 -11.83 -25.64 -3.12
C VAL A 327 -11.05 -26.95 -3.05
N ALA A 328 -10.04 -27.15 -3.89
CA ALA A 328 -9.39 -28.46 -4.04
C ALA A 328 -8.39 -28.80 -2.92
N LYS A 329 -7.73 -27.79 -2.33
CA LYS A 329 -6.64 -28.00 -1.36
C LYS A 329 -6.97 -27.53 0.04
N VAL A 330 -7.78 -26.48 0.15
CA VAL A 330 -8.02 -25.82 1.44
C VAL A 330 -9.31 -26.32 2.11
N SER A 331 -10.37 -26.56 1.34
CA SER A 331 -11.65 -27.05 1.89
C SER A 331 -11.54 -28.42 2.57
N SER A 332 -10.60 -29.27 2.15
CA SER A 332 -10.41 -30.62 2.70
C SER A 332 -9.61 -30.66 4.00
N ILE A 333 -9.03 -29.54 4.44
CA ILE A 333 -8.20 -29.46 5.65
C ILE A 333 -9.09 -29.62 6.89
N LYS A 334 -8.76 -30.60 7.74
CA LYS A 334 -9.46 -30.86 8.99
C LYS A 334 -8.70 -30.29 10.17
N GLY A 335 -9.40 -29.98 11.27
CA GLY A 335 -8.78 -29.43 12.48
C GLY A 335 -7.64 -30.28 13.08
N ARG A 336 -7.64 -31.59 12.82
CA ARG A 336 -6.59 -32.54 13.21
C ARG A 336 -5.29 -32.38 12.40
N ASP A 337 -5.39 -31.91 11.16
CA ASP A 337 -4.25 -31.66 10.28
C ASP A 337 -3.50 -30.38 10.70
N LEU A 338 -4.14 -29.57 11.56
CA LEU A 338 -3.60 -28.35 12.17
C LEU A 338 -3.00 -28.58 13.57
N VAL A 339 -2.84 -29.83 14.02
CA VAL A 339 -2.31 -30.10 15.38
C VAL A 339 -0.80 -29.82 15.42
N ARG A 340 -0.43 -28.99 16.39
CA ARG A 340 0.90 -28.42 16.66
C ARG A 340 2.01 -29.48 16.57
N SER A 341 2.83 -29.41 15.52
CA SER A 341 4.27 -29.57 15.77
C SER A 341 4.67 -28.27 16.46
N ASP A 342 5.29 -28.37 17.63
CA ASP A 342 5.84 -27.21 18.33
C ASP A 342 6.57 -26.33 17.31
N ASP A 343 6.22 -25.05 17.27
CA ASP A 343 6.55 -24.16 16.15
C ASP A 343 8.06 -23.91 16.08
N PRO A 344 8.73 -24.38 15.01
CA PRO A 344 9.57 -23.44 14.30
C PRO A 344 9.24 -23.54 12.80
N ILE A 345 8.08 -23.03 12.38
CA ILE A 345 7.75 -22.70 10.99
C ILE A 345 8.21 -23.81 9.99
N LEU A 346 7.42 -24.88 9.84
CA LEU A 346 7.50 -25.79 8.68
C LEU A 346 8.79 -26.61 8.46
N GLU A 347 9.44 -27.18 9.47
CA GLU A 347 10.61 -28.03 9.18
C GLU A 347 10.31 -29.45 8.66
N ASN A 348 9.05 -29.90 8.56
CA ASN A 348 8.75 -31.32 8.26
C ASN A 348 7.70 -31.62 7.15
N LEU A 349 7.44 -30.70 6.21
CA LEU A 349 6.49 -30.96 5.11
C LEU A 349 7.14 -31.19 3.74
N VAL A 350 8.42 -31.61 3.70
CA VAL A 350 9.02 -32.23 2.51
C VAL A 350 9.71 -33.52 2.93
N GLY A 351 8.90 -34.55 3.13
CA GLY A 351 9.41 -35.89 3.38
C GLY A 351 8.50 -36.90 2.72
N TYR A 352 8.44 -36.90 1.38
CA TYR A 352 8.23 -38.10 0.57
C TYR A 352 8.72 -37.85 -0.87
N ASP A 353 9.62 -38.75 -1.29
CA ASP A 353 10.02 -39.16 -2.63
C ASP A 353 10.76 -38.19 -3.58
N THR A 354 12.07 -38.09 -3.37
CA THR A 354 13.01 -38.14 -4.49
C THR A 354 13.89 -39.38 -4.36
N VAL A 355 13.67 -40.30 -5.29
CA VAL A 355 14.47 -41.49 -5.56
C VAL A 355 15.95 -41.10 -5.74
N SER A 356 16.79 -41.88 -5.07
CA SER A 356 18.24 -41.93 -5.17
C SER A 356 18.76 -42.05 -6.60
N LEU A 357 19.66 -41.15 -7.00
CA LEU A 357 20.75 -41.47 -7.93
C LEU A 357 22.05 -40.87 -7.38
N LEU A 358 22.95 -41.78 -6.99
CA LEU A 358 24.34 -41.51 -6.62
C LEU A 358 25.16 -41.13 -7.87
N GLU A 359 26.02 -40.13 -7.66
CA GLU A 359 27.38 -39.93 -8.16
C GLU A 359 27.73 -40.30 -9.62
N ASP A 360 28.11 -39.31 -10.43
CA ASP A 360 29.52 -38.96 -10.70
C ASP A 360 29.64 -38.01 -11.92
N GLY A 361 30.53 -37.02 -11.86
CA GLY A 361 31.11 -36.44 -13.09
C GLY A 361 31.25 -34.92 -13.18
N LYS A 362 32.38 -34.42 -12.68
CA LYS A 362 33.26 -33.38 -13.27
C LYS A 362 32.65 -32.11 -13.90
N LEU A 363 32.95 -30.99 -13.25
CA LEU A 363 32.93 -29.62 -13.81
C LEU A 363 33.63 -29.54 -15.18
N THR A 364 32.95 -28.96 -16.16
CA THR A 364 33.58 -28.17 -17.24
C THR A 364 32.69 -26.99 -17.63
N ASN A 365 33.24 -25.78 -17.55
CA ASN A 365 32.64 -24.54 -18.07
C ASN A 365 32.66 -24.55 -19.61
N PRO A 366 31.66 -23.93 -20.26
CA PRO A 366 31.95 -23.16 -21.45
C PRO A 366 31.34 -21.76 -21.39
N THR A 367 32.23 -20.77 -21.43
CA THR A 367 31.99 -19.36 -21.68
C THR A 367 31.29 -19.19 -23.04
N LYS A 368 30.05 -18.66 -23.05
CA LYS A 368 29.44 -18.15 -24.30
C LYS A 368 29.69 -16.65 -24.38
N HIS A 369 30.52 -16.26 -25.34
CA HIS A 369 30.73 -14.87 -25.72
C HIS A 369 29.44 -14.26 -26.27
N VAL A 370 28.95 -13.19 -25.64
CA VAL A 370 27.90 -12.33 -26.20
C VAL A 370 28.59 -11.24 -27.02
N VAL A 371 28.37 -11.27 -28.34
CA VAL A 371 28.80 -10.21 -29.27
C VAL A 371 27.81 -9.06 -29.13
N VAL A 372 28.26 -7.91 -28.61
CA VAL A 372 27.49 -6.66 -28.57
C VAL A 372 27.75 -5.90 -29.86
N GLU A 373 26.76 -5.87 -30.74
CA GLU A 373 26.79 -5.06 -31.96
C GLU A 373 26.53 -3.58 -31.60
N ARG A 374 27.50 -2.69 -31.87
CA ARG A 374 27.35 -1.26 -31.65
C ARG A 374 26.45 -0.66 -32.73
N LEU A 375 25.20 -0.36 -32.39
CA LEU A 375 24.39 0.59 -33.14
C LEU A 375 24.90 2.01 -32.84
N ALA A 376 25.37 2.71 -33.87
CA ALA A 376 25.82 4.09 -33.79
C ALA A 376 24.65 5.00 -33.39
N MET A 377 24.66 5.53 -32.17
CA MET A 377 23.73 6.58 -31.74
C MET A 377 24.13 7.91 -32.38
N LYS A 378 23.18 8.55 -33.08
CA LYS A 378 23.29 9.97 -33.47
C LYS A 378 23.36 10.84 -32.22
N SER A 379 24.12 11.92 -32.30
CA SER A 379 24.38 12.89 -31.24
C SER A 379 23.10 13.46 -30.62
N PRO A 380 23.09 13.78 -29.31
CA PRO A 380 21.93 14.37 -28.66
C PRO A 380 21.82 15.85 -29.04
N GLU A 381 20.76 16.21 -29.77
CA GLU A 381 20.29 17.58 -29.84
C GLU A 381 19.68 17.98 -28.48
N GLU A 382 20.00 19.19 -28.07
CA GLU A 382 19.73 19.87 -26.81
C GLU A 382 18.36 19.58 -26.16
N LEU A 383 18.37 18.82 -25.07
CA LEU A 383 17.23 18.67 -24.16
C LEU A 383 17.16 19.89 -23.21
N SER A 384 16.30 20.85 -23.53
CA SER A 384 15.99 21.96 -22.62
C SER A 384 15.34 21.46 -21.30
N PRO A 385 15.57 22.09 -20.12
CA PRO A 385 15.10 21.59 -18.82
C PRO A 385 13.60 21.77 -18.54
N SER A 386 12.79 22.24 -19.50
CA SER A 386 11.40 22.66 -19.25
C SER A 386 10.36 21.52 -19.25
N GLY A 387 10.78 20.26 -19.38
CA GLY A 387 9.91 19.10 -19.64
C GLY A 387 9.32 18.36 -18.44
N ASN A 388 9.92 18.48 -17.24
CA ASN A 388 9.63 17.55 -16.13
C ASN A 388 8.23 17.71 -15.51
N SER A 389 7.63 18.90 -15.57
CA SER A 389 6.28 19.15 -15.01
C SER A 389 5.13 18.52 -15.80
N ARG A 390 5.34 18.09 -17.05
CA ARG A 390 4.24 17.62 -17.93
C ARG A 390 3.90 16.13 -17.79
N ARG A 391 4.76 15.31 -17.18
CA ARG A 391 4.65 13.84 -17.27
C ARG A 391 3.99 13.20 -16.05
N LEU A 392 4.25 13.67 -14.82
CA LEU A 392 3.42 13.32 -13.67
C LEU A 392 1.95 13.75 -13.88
N ALA A 393 1.73 14.85 -14.62
CA ALA A 393 0.41 15.29 -15.04
C ALA A 393 -0.31 14.33 -16.02
N ARG A 394 0.39 13.33 -16.60
CA ARG A 394 -0.22 12.25 -17.40
C ARG A 394 -0.70 11.10 -16.52
N LEU A 395 0.02 10.80 -15.44
CA LEU A 395 -0.35 9.75 -14.49
C LEU A 395 -1.44 10.24 -13.52
N PHE A 396 -1.29 11.47 -13.03
CA PHE A 396 -2.23 12.14 -12.16
C PHE A 396 -2.82 13.31 -12.93
N LYS A 397 -4.14 13.46 -12.95
CA LYS A 397 -4.76 14.64 -13.58
C LYS A 397 -4.46 15.85 -12.70
N ILE A 398 -3.40 16.60 -12.99
CA ILE A 398 -3.01 17.80 -12.23
C ILE A 398 -3.43 19.03 -13.01
N GLY A 399 -4.18 19.91 -12.36
CA GLY A 399 -4.72 21.12 -12.96
C GLY A 399 -3.60 22.12 -13.24
N ARG A 400 -3.57 22.69 -14.45
CA ARG A 400 -2.67 23.80 -14.73
C ARG A 400 -3.25 25.06 -14.10
N PHE A 401 -2.49 25.69 -13.22
CA PHE A 401 -2.67 27.12 -12.99
C PHE A 401 -2.37 27.84 -14.31
N LYS A 402 -3.34 28.59 -14.85
CA LYS A 402 -2.98 29.71 -15.74
C LYS A 402 -2.08 30.61 -14.90
N ARG A 403 -0.86 30.84 -15.41
CA ARG A 403 0.12 31.72 -14.77
C ARG A 403 -0.46 33.09 -14.52
#